data_AF-C7ZEH4-F1
#
_entry.id   AF-C7ZEH4-F1
#
_cell.length_a   1.000
_cell.length_b   1.000
_cell.length_c   1.000
_cell.angle_alpha   90.00
_cell.angle_beta   90.00
_cell.angle_gamma   90.00
#
_symmetry.space_group_name_H-M   'P 1'
#
loop_
_entity.id
_entity.type
_entity.pdbx_description
1 polymer ?
#
loop_
_entity_poly.entity_id
_entity_poly.type
_entity_poly.pdbx_seq_one_letter_code
_entity_poly.pdbx_strand_id
1 'polypeptide(L)'
;MFARPRLPRPNAIRKCNPPSILAWPTIQTIRYSSFKRRRRSETHESAALARPSIQRSQRFQTTRVRGVKRRQSETHEPATLAWLLGYGDQVQPSGAPWPDLSKLVLENANLSLRNVRFLSIDIDGLHQDKAGIRQFDIGVSILDTEQIYQQLKLPPNRRKNLAVHLIKSRHYAVEDTRHDIAKRINFSFGGCRVMSLPKLRQKLKDKVEGRNVVLVMHGAATEVSVMKSLNINLNPVFTIDTTTTVRHLFRRTNLKHLLEVYRIPHKSRSLHHAGNDAHFILRVLLMIAVHHVRAKLGGAQLPDWVPVFETVARSPKPELEEMRKEGPLRITPGHKELKQMERRRETLERIARRLEKPSKEEEEMMPWRMVQVQPTLPDCDAMSPPWADRYTISQYGMLP
;
A
#
# COMPACT_ATOMS: atom_id res chain seq x y z
N MET A 1 26.07 46.02 -37.64
CA MET A 1 26.60 46.16 -36.27
C MET A 1 25.42 46.06 -35.31
N PHE A 2 25.25 44.92 -34.64
CA PHE A 2 24.16 44.73 -33.66
C PHE A 2 24.69 44.99 -32.24
N ALA A 3 24.11 45.98 -31.58
CA ALA A 3 24.43 46.34 -30.20
C ALA A 3 23.90 45.29 -29.21
N ARG A 4 24.75 44.86 -28.28
CA ARG A 4 24.39 43.93 -27.19
C ARG A 4 23.58 44.65 -26.10
N PRO A 5 22.60 43.98 -25.45
CA PRO A 5 21.88 44.56 -24.32
C PRO A 5 22.77 44.58 -23.06
N ARG A 6 22.72 45.70 -22.32
CA ARG A 6 23.38 45.85 -21.01
C ARG A 6 22.58 45.12 -19.93
N LEU A 7 23.27 44.33 -19.11
CA LEU A 7 22.71 43.73 -17.89
C LEU A 7 22.56 44.78 -16.77
N PRO A 8 21.56 44.66 -15.89
CA PRO A 8 21.36 45.57 -14.77
C PRO A 8 22.40 45.33 -13.66
N ARG A 9 22.85 46.43 -13.03
CA ARG A 9 23.76 46.41 -11.88
C ARG A 9 23.07 45.88 -10.61
N PRO A 10 23.78 45.19 -9.71
CA PRO A 10 23.23 44.74 -8.44
C PRO A 10 23.07 45.91 -7.46
N ASN A 11 21.85 46.09 -6.97
CA ASN A 11 21.53 47.07 -5.93
C ASN A 11 21.99 46.59 -4.54
N ALA A 12 22.37 47.59 -3.74
CA ALA A 12 23.01 47.50 -2.44
C ALA A 12 22.25 46.65 -1.40
N ILE A 13 23.02 45.85 -0.68
CA ILE A 13 22.62 45.10 0.51
C ILE A 13 22.34 46.11 1.64
N ARG A 14 21.06 46.29 2.00
CA ARG A 14 20.67 46.96 3.24
C ARG A 14 20.95 46.01 4.41
N LYS A 15 21.83 46.45 5.32
CA LYS A 15 22.04 45.83 6.64
C LYS A 15 20.79 46.06 7.50
N CYS A 16 20.11 44.99 7.88
CA CYS A 16 19.10 45.02 8.94
C CYS A 16 19.78 44.67 10.27
N ASN A 17 19.66 45.55 11.27
CA ASN A 17 20.06 45.28 12.65
C ASN A 17 19.10 44.26 13.30
N PRO A 18 19.59 43.39 14.20
CA PRO A 18 18.73 42.49 14.95
C PRO A 18 17.97 43.26 16.06
N PRO A 19 16.70 42.92 16.35
CA PRO A 19 16.02 43.46 17.50
C PRO A 19 16.54 42.83 18.79
N SER A 20 16.70 43.70 19.78
CA SER A 20 17.08 43.48 21.17
C SER A 20 16.18 42.46 21.88
N ILE A 21 16.83 41.58 22.63
CA ILE A 21 16.28 40.58 23.53
C ILE A 21 15.48 41.27 24.64
N LEU A 22 14.16 41.05 24.68
CA LEU A 22 13.33 41.36 25.85
C LEU A 22 13.12 40.08 26.68
N ALA A 23 13.34 40.24 27.97
CA ALA A 23 13.28 39.23 29.01
C ALA A 23 11.91 38.55 29.10
N TRP A 24 11.92 37.24 29.35
CA TRP A 24 10.75 36.44 29.67
C TRP A 24 10.49 36.46 31.17
N PRO A 25 9.24 36.54 31.64
CA PRO A 25 8.93 36.46 33.06
C PRO A 25 8.92 35.00 33.55
N THR A 26 9.50 34.81 34.72
CA THR A 26 9.52 33.59 35.53
C THR A 26 8.09 33.18 35.93
N ILE A 27 7.65 31.99 35.52
CA ILE A 27 6.36 31.41 35.94
C ILE A 27 6.51 30.88 37.37
N GLN A 28 5.75 31.46 38.30
CA GLN A 28 5.59 30.99 39.67
C GLN A 28 4.71 29.73 39.72
N THR A 29 5.17 28.75 40.49
CA THR A 29 4.46 27.54 40.92
C THR A 29 3.14 27.88 41.63
N ILE A 30 2.02 27.41 41.08
CA ILE A 30 0.71 27.42 41.75
C ILE A 30 0.61 26.19 42.67
N ARG A 31 0.53 26.45 43.98
CA ARG A 31 0.14 25.48 45.02
C ARG A 31 -1.37 25.27 44.97
N TYR A 32 -1.83 24.01 44.94
CA TYR A 32 -3.22 23.66 45.16
C TYR A 32 -3.55 23.73 46.67
N SER A 33 -4.43 24.67 47.04
CA SER A 33 -5.04 24.74 48.37
C SER A 33 -6.36 23.96 48.40
N SER A 34 -6.47 23.14 49.43
CA SER A 34 -7.64 22.39 49.91
C SER A 34 -8.92 23.22 49.99
N PHE A 35 -10.01 22.71 49.40
CA PHE A 35 -11.36 23.23 49.59
C PHE A 35 -12.17 22.27 50.47
N LYS A 36 -12.73 22.79 51.58
CA LYS A 36 -13.43 22.06 52.63
C LYS A 36 -14.88 22.55 52.72
N ARG A 37 -15.81 21.59 52.76
CA ARG A 37 -17.20 21.61 53.31
C ARG A 37 -18.25 22.57 52.71
N ARG A 38 -19.40 21.98 52.33
CA ARG A 38 -20.65 22.15 53.11
C ARG A 38 -21.63 21.00 52.89
N ARG A 39 -22.20 20.53 54.01
CA ARG A 39 -23.30 19.57 54.14
C ARG A 39 -24.64 20.24 53.77
N ARG A 40 -25.59 19.46 53.26
CA ARG A 40 -26.99 19.47 53.69
C ARG A 40 -27.62 18.08 53.45
N SER A 41 -28.40 17.65 54.45
CA SER A 41 -29.32 16.51 54.50
C SER A 41 -30.48 16.71 53.49
N GLU A 42 -31.32 15.74 53.10
CA GLU A 42 -32.02 14.72 53.90
C GLU A 42 -32.66 13.65 52.98
N THR A 43 -32.70 12.42 53.51
CA THR A 43 -33.64 11.27 53.37
C THR A 43 -34.64 11.12 52.21
N HIS A 44 -34.64 9.96 51.53
CA HIS A 44 -35.63 8.86 51.76
C HIS A 44 -35.29 7.57 50.97
N GLU A 45 -35.24 6.45 51.72
CA GLU A 45 -35.67 5.07 51.41
C GLU A 45 -36.04 4.64 49.98
N SER A 46 -35.39 3.58 49.46
CA SER A 46 -36.01 2.24 49.26
C SER A 46 -35.15 1.27 48.43
N ALA A 47 -34.91 0.10 49.02
CA ALA A 47 -34.88 -1.27 48.47
C ALA A 47 -34.15 -1.64 47.15
N ALA A 48 -33.14 -2.49 47.34
CA ALA A 48 -32.91 -3.79 46.68
C ALA A 48 -32.93 -3.92 45.14
N LEU A 49 -31.78 -4.27 44.56
CA LEU A 49 -31.54 -5.55 43.86
C LEU A 49 -30.11 -5.59 43.30
N ALA A 50 -29.29 -6.46 43.89
CA ALA A 50 -27.95 -6.75 43.43
C ALA A 50 -28.00 -7.65 42.17
N ARG A 51 -27.25 -7.27 41.12
CA ARG A 51 -26.87 -8.16 40.00
C ARG A 51 -25.34 -8.23 39.93
N PRO A 52 -24.71 -9.41 39.95
CA PRO A 52 -23.27 -9.51 39.78
C PRO A 52 -22.87 -9.39 38.30
N SER A 53 -21.86 -8.56 38.05
CA SER A 53 -21.21 -8.38 36.78
C SER A 53 -20.23 -9.53 36.51
N ILE A 54 -20.48 -10.30 35.46
CA ILE A 54 -19.58 -11.34 34.96
C ILE A 54 -18.42 -10.66 34.22
N GLN A 55 -17.27 -10.52 34.87
CA GLN A 55 -16.01 -10.20 34.21
C GLN A 55 -15.46 -11.45 33.51
N ARG A 56 -15.68 -11.53 32.18
CA ARG A 56 -15.01 -12.49 31.29
C ARG A 56 -13.55 -12.08 31.10
N SER A 57 -12.66 -12.62 31.93
CA SER A 57 -11.21 -12.55 31.74
C SER A 57 -10.78 -13.56 30.67
N GLN A 58 -10.45 -13.07 29.47
CA GLN A 58 -9.81 -13.90 28.43
C GLN A 58 -8.34 -14.12 28.81
N ARG A 59 -8.07 -15.20 29.55
CA ARG A 59 -6.72 -15.74 29.73
C ARG A 59 -6.28 -16.44 28.44
N PHE A 60 -5.32 -15.85 27.73
CA PHE A 60 -4.53 -16.58 26.72
C PHE A 60 -3.66 -17.63 27.43
N GLN A 61 -4.11 -18.89 27.43
CA GLN A 61 -3.28 -20.02 27.84
C GLN A 61 -2.28 -20.31 26.73
N THR A 62 -0.99 -20.14 27.02
CA THR A 62 0.12 -20.58 26.17
C THR A 62 0.49 -22.00 26.57
N THR A 63 -0.04 -22.99 25.84
CA THR A 63 0.39 -24.38 25.96
C THR A 63 1.80 -24.52 25.36
N ARG A 64 2.80 -24.73 26.22
CA ARG A 64 4.16 -25.11 25.83
C ARG A 64 4.18 -26.57 25.35
N VAL A 65 3.99 -26.78 24.06
CA VAL A 65 4.30 -28.06 23.40
C VAL A 65 5.78 -28.07 23.06
N ARG A 66 6.57 -28.95 23.70
CA ARG A 66 7.95 -29.27 23.29
C ARG A 66 7.91 -30.10 22.01
N GLY A 67 7.74 -29.44 20.87
CA GLY A 67 7.82 -30.04 19.54
C GLY A 67 9.21 -29.87 18.94
N VAL A 68 9.73 -30.94 18.34
CA VAL A 68 10.89 -30.93 17.43
C VAL A 68 10.71 -29.77 16.46
N LYS A 69 11.56 -28.74 16.56
CA LYS A 69 11.56 -27.58 15.67
C LYS A 69 11.97 -28.05 14.29
N ARG A 70 11.01 -28.52 13.47
CA ARG A 70 11.14 -28.46 12.02
C ARG A 70 11.50 -27.02 11.70
N ARG A 71 12.75 -26.76 11.31
CA ARG A 71 13.17 -25.46 10.77
C ARG A 71 12.32 -25.25 9.52
N GLN A 72 11.19 -24.57 9.66
CA GLN A 72 10.48 -24.04 8.52
C GLN A 72 11.47 -23.11 7.82
N SER A 73 11.84 -23.44 6.58
CA SER A 73 12.67 -22.59 5.76
C SER A 73 11.96 -21.24 5.66
N GLU A 74 12.61 -20.19 6.17
CA GLU A 74 12.13 -18.82 6.06
C GLU A 74 11.87 -18.52 4.57
N THR A 75 10.72 -17.94 4.24
CA THR A 75 10.44 -17.59 2.85
C THR A 75 11.39 -16.49 2.39
N HIS A 76 11.49 -16.27 1.08
CA HIS A 76 12.43 -15.30 0.53
C HIS A 76 12.12 -13.85 0.98
N GLU A 77 10.84 -13.50 1.20
CA GLU A 77 10.45 -12.11 1.50
C GLU A 77 10.84 -11.63 2.91
N PRO A 78 10.57 -12.37 4.02
CA PRO A 78 11.05 -12.00 5.35
C PRO A 78 12.58 -11.87 5.43
N ALA A 79 13.31 -12.77 4.78
CA ALA A 79 14.77 -12.71 4.70
C ALA A 79 15.24 -11.45 3.93
N THR A 80 14.60 -11.13 2.80
CA THR A 80 14.84 -9.91 2.03
C THR A 80 14.59 -8.67 2.89
N LEU A 81 13.47 -8.64 3.62
CA LEU A 81 13.11 -7.53 4.50
C LEU A 81 14.11 -7.38 5.67
N ALA A 82 14.55 -8.48 6.26
CA ALA A 82 15.56 -8.47 7.32
C ALA A 82 16.91 -7.97 6.84
N TRP A 83 17.33 -8.36 5.63
CA TRP A 83 18.57 -7.89 5.02
C TRP A 83 18.50 -6.40 4.64
N LEU A 84 17.40 -5.95 4.04
CA LEU A 84 17.18 -4.54 3.68
C LEU A 84 17.23 -3.62 4.91
N LEU A 85 16.77 -4.11 6.06
CA LEU A 85 16.68 -3.36 7.30
C LEU A 85 17.84 -3.65 8.28
N GLY A 86 18.83 -4.42 7.86
CA GLY A 86 20.11 -4.65 8.55
C GLY A 86 20.05 -5.47 9.83
N TYR A 87 19.02 -6.31 10.02
CA TYR A 87 18.91 -7.23 11.15
C TYR A 87 18.91 -8.71 10.74
N GLY A 88 19.13 -8.99 9.45
CA GLY A 88 19.22 -10.33 8.88
C GLY A 88 20.64 -10.72 8.48
N ASP A 89 20.80 -12.00 8.14
CA ASP A 89 22.07 -12.60 7.73
C ASP A 89 22.57 -12.05 6.38
N GLN A 90 23.88 -12.13 6.15
CA GLN A 90 24.52 -11.60 4.93
C GLN A 90 24.42 -12.53 3.72
N VAL A 91 23.68 -13.64 3.80
CA VAL A 91 23.54 -14.63 2.71
C VAL A 91 22.06 -14.82 2.38
N GLN A 92 21.71 -14.85 1.09
CA GLN A 92 20.33 -15.11 0.68
C GLN A 92 19.91 -16.55 1.00
N PRO A 93 18.61 -16.81 1.21
CA PRO A 93 18.10 -18.18 1.31
C PRO A 93 18.42 -19.06 0.09
N SER A 94 18.58 -18.43 -1.09
CA SER A 94 18.96 -19.08 -2.35
C SER A 94 20.44 -19.46 -2.44
N GLY A 95 21.29 -18.94 -1.54
CA GLY A 95 22.75 -19.02 -1.62
C GLY A 95 23.39 -17.98 -2.55
N ALA A 96 22.61 -17.21 -3.33
CA ALA A 96 23.14 -16.13 -4.14
C ALA A 96 23.60 -14.93 -3.28
N PRO A 97 24.59 -14.14 -3.75
CA PRO A 97 24.97 -12.90 -3.07
C PRO A 97 23.83 -11.88 -3.16
N TRP A 98 23.65 -11.09 -2.10
CA TRP A 98 22.75 -9.94 -2.15
C TRP A 98 23.24 -8.89 -3.16
N PRO A 99 22.34 -8.15 -3.82
CA PRO A 99 22.74 -7.04 -4.69
C PRO A 99 23.50 -5.99 -3.88
N ASP A 100 24.48 -5.34 -4.51
CA ASP A 100 25.26 -4.30 -3.88
C ASP A 100 24.42 -3.01 -3.74
N LEU A 101 23.87 -2.81 -2.54
CA LEU A 101 23.06 -1.65 -2.20
C LEU A 101 23.79 -0.81 -1.15
N SER A 102 23.94 0.49 -1.44
CA SER A 102 24.50 1.45 -0.50
C SER A 102 23.79 1.39 0.86
N LYS A 103 24.58 1.49 1.93
CA LYS A 103 24.11 1.45 3.32
C LYS A 103 23.98 2.87 3.86
N LEU A 104 22.91 3.11 4.61
CA LEU A 104 22.71 4.24 5.49
C LEU A 104 23.10 3.77 6.89
N VAL A 105 24.24 4.24 7.38
CA VAL A 105 24.79 3.86 8.69
C VAL A 105 24.62 5.01 9.66
N LEU A 106 24.13 4.70 10.87
CA LEU A 106 24.13 5.62 12.00
C LEU A 106 24.97 4.99 13.10
N GLU A 107 26.20 5.48 13.26
CA GLU A 107 27.23 4.89 14.13
C GLU A 107 26.74 4.70 15.56
N ASN A 108 25.97 5.67 16.07
CA ASN A 108 25.50 5.67 17.45
C ASN A 108 24.27 4.77 17.72
N ALA A 109 23.64 4.23 16.68
CA ALA A 109 22.34 3.55 16.76
C ALA A 109 22.40 2.04 16.42
N ASN A 110 23.60 1.50 16.18
CA ASN A 110 23.79 0.14 15.66
C ASN A 110 22.85 -0.19 14.48
N LEU A 111 22.65 0.80 13.60
CA LEU A 111 21.61 0.79 12.58
C LEU A 111 22.25 0.83 11.20
N SER A 112 21.92 -0.18 10.39
CA SER A 112 22.28 -0.25 8.99
C SER A 112 21.02 -0.45 8.15
N LEU A 113 20.56 0.59 7.47
CA LEU A 113 19.45 0.48 6.52
C LEU A 113 20.03 0.47 5.10
N ARG A 114 19.50 -0.33 4.20
CA ARG A 114 19.84 -0.18 2.77
C ARG A 114 19.13 1.05 2.22
N ASN A 115 19.83 1.84 1.41
CA ASN A 115 19.26 2.99 0.73
C ASN A 115 18.39 2.51 -0.44
N VAL A 116 17.13 2.23 -0.12
CA VAL A 116 16.10 1.79 -1.06
C VAL A 116 14.86 2.67 -0.98
N ARG A 117 14.09 2.63 -2.06
CA ARG A 117 12.75 3.18 -2.18
C ARG A 117 11.73 2.05 -2.17
N PHE A 118 10.88 2.00 -1.16
CA PHE A 118 9.70 1.15 -1.21
C PHE A 118 8.64 1.82 -2.08
N LEU A 119 8.22 1.13 -3.14
CA LEU A 119 7.16 1.54 -4.05
C LEU A 119 6.03 0.53 -3.92
N SER A 120 4.92 0.93 -3.30
CA SER A 120 3.72 0.10 -3.26
C SER A 120 2.75 0.46 -4.37
N ILE A 121 2.22 -0.59 -5.00
CA ILE A 121 1.23 -0.51 -6.07
C ILE A 121 0.04 -1.39 -5.71
N ASP A 122 -1.15 -0.88 -6.01
CA ASP A 122 -2.41 -1.61 -5.98
C ASP A 122 -3.21 -1.20 -7.23
N ILE A 123 -3.96 -2.12 -7.82
CA ILE A 123 -4.76 -1.89 -9.03
C ILE A 123 -6.20 -2.32 -8.76
N ASP A 124 -7.15 -1.45 -9.07
CA ASP A 124 -8.58 -1.71 -8.89
C ASP A 124 -9.35 -1.16 -10.10
N GLY A 125 -10.68 -1.35 -10.13
CA GLY A 125 -11.56 -0.78 -11.15
C GLY A 125 -11.21 -1.23 -12.57
N LEU A 126 -10.69 -2.44 -12.72
CA LEU A 126 -10.24 -2.98 -14.00
C LEU A 126 -11.44 -3.19 -14.93
N HIS A 127 -11.47 -2.44 -16.03
CA HIS A 127 -12.39 -2.65 -17.15
C HIS A 127 -11.61 -3.24 -18.32
N GLN A 128 -11.87 -4.51 -18.64
CA GLN A 128 -11.21 -5.25 -19.71
C GLN A 128 -12.24 -5.89 -20.64
N ASP A 129 -11.92 -5.96 -21.93
CA ASP A 129 -12.65 -6.73 -22.92
C ASP A 129 -11.71 -7.58 -23.78
N LYS A 130 -12.22 -8.19 -24.87
CA LYS A 130 -11.44 -8.99 -25.81
C LYS A 130 -10.27 -8.23 -26.46
N ALA A 131 -10.38 -6.90 -26.59
CA ALA A 131 -9.31 -6.05 -27.14
C ALA A 131 -8.24 -5.68 -26.10
N GLY A 132 -8.53 -5.86 -24.80
CA GLY A 132 -7.61 -5.64 -23.70
C GLY A 132 -8.14 -4.68 -22.64
N ILE A 133 -7.24 -4.13 -21.85
CA ILE A 133 -7.58 -3.27 -20.72
C ILE A 133 -7.94 -1.87 -21.21
N ARG A 134 -9.17 -1.44 -20.92
CA ARG A 134 -9.77 -0.16 -21.31
C ARG A 134 -9.49 0.93 -20.31
N GLN A 135 -9.72 0.63 -19.03
CA GLN A 135 -9.65 1.58 -17.91
C GLN A 135 -9.30 0.82 -16.64
N PHE A 136 -8.60 1.48 -15.72
CA PHE A 136 -8.32 0.96 -14.39
C PHE A 136 -7.90 2.11 -13.46
N ASP A 137 -7.98 1.88 -12.16
CA ASP A 137 -7.43 2.74 -11.13
C ASP A 137 -6.12 2.13 -10.62
N ILE A 138 -5.10 2.96 -10.41
CA ILE A 138 -3.82 2.54 -9.83
C ILE A 138 -3.41 3.44 -8.68
N GLY A 139 -3.15 2.81 -7.55
CA GLY A 139 -2.57 3.41 -6.38
C GLY A 139 -1.07 3.32 -6.41
N VAL A 140 -0.40 4.41 -6.04
CA VAL A 140 1.06 4.43 -5.94
C VAL A 140 1.43 5.11 -4.64
N SER A 141 2.12 4.39 -3.76
CA SER A 141 2.65 4.93 -2.50
C SER A 141 4.15 4.71 -2.41
N ILE A 142 4.89 5.74 -2.00
CA ILE A 142 6.35 5.74 -1.96
C ILE A 142 6.82 6.03 -0.53
N LEU A 143 7.80 5.26 -0.06
CA LEU A 143 8.53 5.50 1.18
C LEU A 143 10.02 5.31 0.95
N ASP A 144 10.79 6.38 1.15
CA ASP A 144 12.25 6.37 1.02
C ASP A 144 12.91 6.07 2.37
N THR A 145 13.77 5.06 2.43
CA THR A 145 14.55 4.72 3.64
C THR A 145 15.47 5.85 4.08
N GLU A 146 15.94 6.67 3.14
CA GLU A 146 16.66 7.90 3.42
C GLU A 146 15.84 8.87 4.29
N GLN A 147 14.54 9.01 4.05
CA GLN A 147 13.69 9.89 4.86
C GLN A 147 13.48 9.35 6.28
N ILE A 148 13.38 8.02 6.42
CA ILE A 148 13.35 7.36 7.73
C ILE A 148 14.67 7.64 8.47
N TYR A 149 15.79 7.47 7.78
CA TYR A 149 17.12 7.72 8.34
C TYR A 149 17.27 9.17 8.81
N GLN A 150 16.80 10.15 8.04
CA GLN A 150 16.78 11.55 8.49
C GLN A 150 15.84 11.75 9.69
N GLN A 151 14.68 11.09 9.71
CA GLN A 151 13.75 11.18 10.83
C GLN A 151 14.32 10.61 12.14
N LEU A 152 15.21 9.60 12.07
CA LEU A 152 15.91 9.05 13.22
C LEU A 152 16.92 10.01 13.84
N LYS A 153 17.43 10.98 13.09
CA LYS A 153 18.33 12.03 13.59
C LYS A 153 17.60 13.14 14.35
N LEU A 154 16.28 13.21 14.21
CA LEU A 154 15.47 14.24 14.83
C LEU A 154 14.89 13.76 16.17
N PRO A 155 14.71 14.65 17.16
CA PRO A 155 14.05 14.29 18.40
C PRO A 155 12.61 13.80 18.13
N PRO A 156 12.10 12.81 18.88
CA PRO A 156 10.76 12.27 18.67
C PRO A 156 9.68 13.34 18.84
N ASN A 157 9.00 13.72 17.76
CA ASN A 157 7.84 14.61 17.83
C ASN A 157 6.54 13.80 17.78
N ARG A 158 5.99 13.48 18.96
CA ARG A 158 4.76 12.67 19.10
C ARG A 158 3.50 13.31 18.53
N ARG A 159 3.49 14.63 18.29
CA ARG A 159 2.30 15.35 17.78
C ARG A 159 2.21 15.35 16.25
N LYS A 160 3.27 14.95 15.55
CA LYS A 160 3.34 15.01 14.09
C LYS A 160 2.82 13.71 13.47
N ASN A 161 1.90 13.83 12.52
CA ASN A 161 1.47 12.69 11.70
C ASN A 161 2.59 12.25 10.75
N LEU A 162 3.48 11.36 11.21
CA LEU A 162 4.67 10.98 10.46
C LEU A 162 4.35 10.34 9.11
N ALA A 163 3.25 9.59 8.99
CA ALA A 163 2.87 8.97 7.71
C ALA A 163 2.66 9.99 6.59
N VAL A 164 2.05 11.15 6.87
CA VAL A 164 1.83 12.21 5.87
C VAL A 164 3.15 12.76 5.33
N HIS A 165 4.18 12.78 6.17
CA HIS A 165 5.48 13.29 5.79
C HIS A 165 6.34 12.26 5.07
N LEU A 166 6.31 11.01 5.51
CA LEU A 166 7.20 9.95 5.03
C LEU A 166 6.62 9.10 3.89
N ILE A 167 5.30 8.93 3.84
CA ILE A 167 4.64 8.15 2.78
C ILE A 167 3.97 9.11 1.79
N LYS A 168 4.43 9.09 0.55
CA LYS A 168 3.85 9.90 -0.54
C LYS A 168 2.95 9.05 -1.40
N SER A 169 1.65 9.31 -1.32
CA SER A 169 0.63 8.53 -2.01
C SER A 169 -0.05 9.33 -3.12
N ARG A 170 -0.36 8.64 -4.21
CA ARG A 170 -1.08 9.16 -5.36
C ARG A 170 -2.08 8.11 -5.83
N HIS A 171 -3.22 8.58 -6.32
CA HIS A 171 -4.23 7.78 -6.96
C HIS A 171 -4.36 8.26 -8.41
N TYR A 172 -4.28 7.34 -9.36
CA TYR A 172 -4.45 7.63 -10.78
C TYR A 172 -5.64 6.85 -11.35
N ALA A 173 -6.59 7.57 -11.94
CA ALA A 173 -7.66 7.00 -12.75
C ALA A 173 -7.18 7.00 -14.22
N VAL A 174 -6.98 5.83 -14.80
CA VAL A 174 -6.25 5.66 -16.06
C VAL A 174 -7.21 5.38 -17.18
N GLU A 175 -7.17 6.19 -18.24
CA GLU A 175 -8.15 6.19 -19.35
C GLU A 175 -9.60 6.45 -18.94
N ASP A 176 -9.84 7.00 -17.74
CA ASP A 176 -11.18 7.38 -17.29
C ASP A 176 -11.64 8.68 -17.97
N THR A 177 -12.27 8.55 -19.13
CA THR A 177 -12.84 9.70 -19.87
C THR A 177 -14.17 10.18 -19.29
N ARG A 178 -14.84 9.39 -18.45
CA ARG A 178 -16.18 9.71 -17.92
C ARG A 178 -16.14 10.56 -16.66
N HIS A 179 -14.96 10.73 -16.09
CA HIS A 179 -14.72 11.62 -14.96
C HIS A 179 -15.56 11.28 -13.73
N ASP A 180 -15.69 10.00 -13.33
CA ASP A 180 -16.51 9.64 -12.17
C ASP A 180 -15.99 10.34 -10.90
N ILE A 181 -16.67 11.42 -10.51
CA ILE A 181 -16.27 12.30 -9.41
C ILE A 181 -16.41 11.58 -8.07
N ALA A 182 -17.37 10.65 -7.95
CA ALA A 182 -17.67 9.99 -6.67
C ALA A 182 -16.50 9.14 -6.18
N LYS A 183 -15.84 8.39 -7.08
CA LYS A 183 -14.64 7.59 -6.75
C LYS A 183 -13.46 8.45 -6.28
N ARG A 184 -13.41 9.73 -6.69
CA ARG A 184 -12.28 10.64 -6.43
C ARG A 184 -12.32 11.27 -5.05
N ILE A 185 -13.50 11.36 -4.44
CA ILE A 185 -13.70 11.96 -3.11
C ILE A 185 -13.20 11.03 -1.99
N ASN A 186 -13.12 9.73 -2.26
CA ASN A 186 -12.79 8.73 -1.24
C ASN A 186 -11.29 8.44 -1.09
N PHE A 187 -10.43 9.00 -1.96
CA PHE A 187 -8.99 8.93 -1.75
C PHE A 187 -8.59 9.75 -0.52
N SER A 188 -7.99 9.06 0.46
CA SER A 188 -7.78 9.56 1.81
C SER A 188 -6.45 10.27 2.02
N PHE A 189 -5.53 10.18 1.06
CA PHE A 189 -4.13 10.61 1.20
C PHE A 189 -3.69 11.60 0.11
N GLY A 190 -4.65 12.29 -0.51
CA GLY A 190 -4.38 13.40 -1.41
C GLY A 190 -5.43 13.50 -2.51
N GLY A 191 -4.97 13.89 -3.70
CA GLY A 191 -5.81 13.99 -4.89
C GLY A 191 -5.76 12.79 -5.82
N CYS A 192 -6.92 12.45 -6.40
CA CYS A 192 -7.00 11.60 -7.58
C CYS A 192 -6.66 12.43 -8.83
N ARG A 193 -5.91 11.84 -9.78
CA ARG A 193 -5.61 12.46 -11.07
C ARG A 193 -5.99 11.52 -12.22
N VAL A 194 -6.64 12.07 -13.23
CA VAL A 194 -6.87 11.35 -14.49
C VAL A 194 -5.62 11.42 -15.35
N MET A 195 -5.25 10.31 -15.99
CA MET A 195 -4.18 10.31 -16.99
C MET A 195 -4.33 9.23 -18.04
N SER A 196 -3.70 9.46 -19.19
CA SER A 196 -3.50 8.42 -20.20
C SER A 196 -2.42 7.42 -19.76
N LEU A 197 -2.51 6.19 -20.26
CA LEU A 197 -1.52 5.14 -19.97
C LEU A 197 -0.08 5.52 -20.35
N PRO A 198 0.21 6.17 -21.50
CA PRO A 198 1.58 6.60 -21.81
C PRO A 198 2.15 7.57 -20.78
N LYS A 199 1.33 8.51 -20.30
CA LYS A 199 1.73 9.45 -19.25
C LYS A 199 1.92 8.76 -17.90
N LEU A 200 1.09 7.77 -17.57
CA LEU A 200 1.31 6.91 -16.40
C LEU A 200 2.66 6.19 -16.48
N ARG A 201 2.94 5.52 -17.60
CA ARG A 201 4.21 4.79 -17.82
C ARG A 201 5.41 5.70 -17.60
N GLN A 202 5.42 6.88 -18.24
CA GLN A 202 6.49 7.86 -18.05
C GLN A 202 6.61 8.26 -16.59
N LYS A 203 5.48 8.57 -15.94
CA LYS A 203 5.50 9.02 -14.55
C LYS A 203 5.98 7.95 -13.58
N LEU A 204 5.65 6.68 -13.80
CA LEU A 204 6.18 5.56 -13.03
C LEU A 204 7.68 5.38 -13.29
N LYS A 205 8.11 5.48 -14.55
CA LYS A 205 9.53 5.46 -14.92
C LYS A 205 10.32 6.53 -14.16
N ASP A 206 9.84 7.77 -14.14
CA ASP A 206 10.47 8.88 -13.42
C ASP A 206 10.58 8.62 -11.90
N LYS A 207 9.72 7.76 -11.33
CA LYS A 207 9.77 7.41 -9.90
C LYS A 207 10.77 6.30 -9.59
N VAL A 208 11.16 5.50 -10.58
CA VAL A 208 12.08 4.37 -10.40
C VAL A 208 13.48 4.66 -10.95
N GLU A 209 13.61 5.59 -11.90
CA GLU A 209 14.87 5.91 -12.56
C GLU A 209 15.95 6.38 -11.56
N GLY A 210 17.13 5.77 -11.67
CA GLY A 210 18.29 6.06 -10.81
C GLY A 210 18.11 5.66 -9.34
N ARG A 211 17.15 4.79 -9.00
CA ARG A 211 16.85 4.40 -7.61
C ARG A 211 16.79 2.88 -7.46
N ASN A 212 17.27 2.39 -6.32
CA ASN A 212 17.08 1.01 -5.90
C ASN A 212 15.65 0.84 -5.38
N VAL A 213 14.76 0.32 -6.24
CA VAL A 213 13.34 0.19 -5.91
C VAL A 213 13.02 -1.21 -5.42
N VAL A 214 12.28 -1.27 -4.31
CA VAL A 214 11.62 -2.48 -3.82
C VAL A 214 10.13 -2.32 -4.08
N LEU A 215 9.58 -3.18 -4.93
CA LEU A 215 8.17 -3.17 -5.30
C LEU A 215 7.36 -3.93 -4.25
N VAL A 216 6.30 -3.33 -3.74
CA VAL A 216 5.50 -3.88 -2.63
C VAL A 216 4.04 -4.01 -3.04
N MET A 217 3.49 -5.21 -2.95
CA MET A 217 2.09 -5.48 -3.31
C MET A 217 1.40 -6.33 -2.25
N HIS A 218 0.12 -6.58 -2.44
CA HIS A 218 -0.70 -7.41 -1.56
C HIS A 218 -1.52 -8.40 -2.39
N GLY A 219 -0.97 -9.58 -2.63
CA GLY A 219 -1.55 -10.55 -3.56
C GLY A 219 -1.17 -10.26 -5.00
N ALA A 220 0.14 -10.17 -5.26
CA ALA A 220 0.75 -9.53 -6.44
C ALA A 220 0.37 -10.12 -7.81
N ALA A 221 -0.27 -11.28 -7.86
CA ALA A 221 -0.49 -12.02 -9.12
C ALA A 221 -1.31 -11.19 -10.13
N THR A 222 -2.36 -10.52 -9.67
CA THR A 222 -3.22 -9.69 -10.51
C THR A 222 -2.47 -8.46 -10.99
N GLU A 223 -1.81 -7.72 -10.09
CA GLU A 223 -1.10 -6.50 -10.42
C GLU A 223 0.05 -6.76 -11.40
N VAL A 224 0.81 -7.84 -11.19
CA VAL A 224 1.91 -8.24 -12.09
C VAL A 224 1.36 -8.59 -13.47
N SER A 225 0.27 -9.35 -13.55
CA SER A 225 -0.38 -9.71 -14.82
C SER A 225 -0.86 -8.46 -15.57
N VAL A 226 -1.55 -7.56 -14.86
CA VAL A 226 -2.04 -6.29 -15.43
C VAL A 226 -0.88 -5.42 -15.90
N MET A 227 0.15 -5.18 -15.08
CA MET A 227 1.31 -4.38 -15.48
C MET A 227 2.03 -4.97 -16.69
N LYS A 228 2.17 -6.29 -16.77
CA LYS A 228 2.76 -6.98 -17.93
C LYS A 228 1.92 -6.75 -19.20
N SER A 229 0.61 -6.95 -19.13
CA SER A 229 -0.30 -6.71 -20.28
C SER A 229 -0.30 -5.24 -20.74
N LEU A 230 -0.09 -4.33 -19.80
CA LEU A 230 0.02 -2.89 -20.05
C LEU A 230 1.45 -2.45 -20.40
N ASN A 231 2.39 -3.36 -20.59
CA ASN A 231 3.81 -3.07 -20.86
C ASN A 231 4.38 -1.99 -19.91
N ILE A 232 4.06 -2.12 -18.62
CA ILE A 232 4.64 -1.33 -17.54
C ILE A 232 5.75 -2.17 -16.93
N ASN A 233 7.00 -1.81 -17.22
CA ASN A 233 8.17 -2.44 -16.61
C ASN A 233 8.86 -1.46 -15.67
N LEU A 234 8.96 -1.84 -14.38
CA LEU A 234 9.56 -1.02 -13.33
C LEU A 234 10.97 -1.48 -12.94
N ASN A 235 11.41 -2.66 -13.39
CA ASN A 235 12.70 -3.28 -13.05
C ASN A 235 13.10 -3.14 -11.56
N PRO A 236 12.27 -3.59 -10.61
CA PRO A 236 12.61 -3.49 -9.19
C PRO A 236 13.76 -4.43 -8.83
N VAL A 237 14.57 -4.05 -7.83
CA VAL A 237 15.65 -4.92 -7.29
C VAL A 237 15.04 -6.10 -6.54
N PHE A 238 13.92 -5.86 -5.84
CA PHE A 238 13.14 -6.89 -5.16
C PHE A 238 11.65 -6.62 -5.30
N THR A 239 10.87 -7.70 -5.26
CA THR A 239 9.42 -7.64 -5.10
C THR A 239 9.04 -8.32 -3.79
N ILE A 240 8.24 -7.65 -2.97
CA ILE A 240 7.70 -8.17 -1.71
C ILE A 240 6.18 -8.23 -1.83
N ASP A 241 5.64 -9.44 -1.77
CA ASP A 241 4.20 -9.64 -1.60
C ASP A 241 3.89 -9.78 -0.11
N THR A 242 3.12 -8.85 0.43
CA THR A 242 2.77 -8.84 1.85
C THR A 242 1.90 -10.04 2.24
N THR A 243 1.15 -10.64 1.32
CA THR A 243 0.31 -11.82 1.60
C THR A 243 1.13 -13.08 1.81
N THR A 244 2.19 -13.29 1.02
CA THR A 244 3.11 -14.42 1.15
C THR A 244 3.98 -14.24 2.40
N THR A 245 4.47 -13.02 2.63
CA THR A 245 5.32 -12.66 3.77
C THR A 245 4.67 -13.03 5.11
N VAL A 246 3.34 -12.86 5.24
CA VAL A 246 2.61 -13.11 6.50
C VAL A 246 1.83 -14.42 6.54
N ARG A 247 1.88 -15.23 5.47
CA ARG A 247 1.07 -16.45 5.34
C ARG A 247 1.30 -17.47 6.45
N HIS A 248 2.53 -17.51 6.99
CA HIS A 248 2.88 -18.39 8.11
C HIS A 248 2.43 -17.85 9.47
N LEU A 249 2.12 -16.55 9.57
CA LEU A 249 1.71 -15.88 10.81
C LEU A 249 0.19 -15.86 10.98
N PHE A 250 -0.56 -15.70 9.89
CA PHE A 250 -2.00 -15.51 9.94
C PHE A 250 -2.73 -16.44 8.98
N ARG A 251 -3.86 -17.00 9.44
CA ARG A 251 -4.77 -17.79 8.60
C ARG A 251 -5.46 -16.93 7.53
N ARG A 252 -5.77 -15.67 7.86
CA ARG A 252 -6.36 -14.69 6.94
C ARG A 252 -5.28 -13.69 6.59
N THR A 253 -5.11 -13.41 5.30
CA THR A 253 -4.06 -12.53 4.82
C THR A 253 -4.59 -11.35 4.02
N ASN A 254 -5.91 -11.12 3.98
CA ASN A 254 -6.46 -9.94 3.29
C ASN A 254 -6.11 -8.63 4.02
N LEU A 255 -6.06 -7.54 3.26
CA LEU A 255 -5.56 -6.25 3.72
C LEU A 255 -6.33 -5.74 4.95
N LYS A 256 -7.66 -5.80 4.92
CA LYS A 256 -8.52 -5.38 6.04
C LYS A 256 -8.13 -6.07 7.35
N HIS A 257 -7.99 -7.40 7.31
CA HIS A 257 -7.60 -8.18 8.48
C HIS A 257 -6.22 -7.78 9.02
N LEU A 258 -5.24 -7.58 8.14
CA LEU A 258 -3.90 -7.15 8.56
C LEU A 258 -3.92 -5.75 9.19
N LEU A 259 -4.74 -4.83 8.66
CA LEU A 259 -4.92 -3.50 9.24
C LEU A 259 -5.52 -3.57 10.66
N GLU A 260 -6.51 -4.43 10.87
CA GLU A 260 -7.11 -4.68 12.19
C GLU A 260 -6.10 -5.28 13.18
N VAL A 261 -5.40 -6.35 12.77
CA VAL A 261 -4.41 -7.05 13.61
C VAL A 261 -3.27 -6.12 14.01
N TYR A 262 -2.75 -5.33 13.07
CA TYR A 262 -1.66 -4.39 13.34
C TYR A 262 -2.12 -3.06 13.95
N ARG A 263 -3.43 -2.89 14.15
CA ARG A 263 -4.06 -1.67 14.69
C ARG A 263 -3.71 -0.43 13.87
N ILE A 264 -3.71 -0.56 12.55
CA ILE A 264 -3.50 0.54 11.61
C ILE A 264 -4.84 1.28 11.44
N PRO A 265 -4.92 2.58 11.78
CA PRO A 265 -6.16 3.33 11.65
C PRO A 265 -6.64 3.39 10.20
N HIS A 266 -7.84 2.89 9.95
CA HIS A 266 -8.51 2.94 8.65
C HIS A 266 -10.02 3.06 8.83
N LYS A 267 -10.73 3.44 7.77
CA LYS A 267 -12.20 3.36 7.72
C LYS A 267 -12.56 2.23 6.75
N SER A 268 -13.56 1.41 7.06
CA SER A 268 -13.97 0.32 6.14
C SER A 268 -14.26 0.85 4.73
N ARG A 269 -14.91 2.01 4.63
CA ARG A 269 -15.22 2.69 3.36
C ARG A 269 -14.00 3.25 2.60
N SER A 270 -12.80 3.20 3.18
CA SER A 270 -11.58 3.68 2.50
C SER A 270 -10.83 2.55 1.78
N LEU A 271 -11.22 1.30 1.96
CA LEU A 271 -10.71 0.17 1.19
C LEU A 271 -11.41 0.09 -0.17
N HIS A 272 -10.87 -0.70 -1.11
CA HIS A 272 -11.33 -0.77 -2.51
C HIS A 272 -11.10 0.55 -3.26
N HIS A 273 -9.99 1.19 -2.91
CA HIS A 273 -9.53 2.40 -3.54
C HIS A 273 -8.03 2.25 -3.69
N ALA A 274 -7.59 1.96 -4.91
CA ALA A 274 -6.21 1.59 -5.20
C ALA A 274 -5.16 2.47 -4.48
N GLY A 275 -5.33 3.80 -4.54
CA GLY A 275 -4.45 4.75 -3.83
C GLY A 275 -4.43 4.61 -2.30
N ASN A 276 -5.56 4.32 -1.66
CA ASN A 276 -5.63 4.05 -0.22
C ASN A 276 -5.00 2.71 0.10
N ASP A 277 -5.31 1.69 -0.69
CA ASP A 277 -4.83 0.33 -0.47
C ASP A 277 -3.31 0.27 -0.61
N ALA A 278 -2.72 0.87 -1.67
CA ALA A 278 -1.26 1.04 -1.79
C ALA A 278 -0.62 1.77 -0.58
N HIS A 279 -1.31 2.75 0.01
CA HIS A 279 -0.80 3.42 1.22
C HIS A 279 -0.82 2.49 2.42
N PHE A 280 -1.92 1.76 2.60
CA PHE A 280 -2.11 0.81 3.68
C PHE A 280 -1.16 -0.40 3.57
N ILE A 281 -0.87 -0.87 2.35
CA ILE A 281 0.12 -1.93 2.09
C ILE A 281 1.49 -1.54 2.63
N LEU A 282 1.96 -0.30 2.40
CA LEU A 282 3.23 0.15 3.00
C LEU A 282 3.17 0.17 4.53
N ARG A 283 2.08 0.66 5.12
CA ARG A 283 1.94 0.64 6.59
C ARG A 283 1.94 -0.78 7.15
N VAL A 284 1.30 -1.71 6.45
CA VAL A 284 1.33 -3.14 6.78
C VAL A 284 2.75 -3.69 6.67
N LEU A 285 3.48 -3.41 5.59
CA LEU A 285 4.89 -3.81 5.43
C LEU A 285 5.76 -3.36 6.61
N LEU A 286 5.59 -2.10 7.06
CA LEU A 286 6.31 -1.58 8.24
C LEU A 286 6.00 -2.39 9.50
N MET A 287 4.73 -2.76 9.70
CA MET A 287 4.32 -3.56 10.85
C MET A 287 4.75 -5.02 10.76
N ILE A 288 4.85 -5.58 9.55
CA ILE A 288 5.46 -6.89 9.29
C ILE A 288 6.93 -6.85 9.70
N ALA A 289 7.69 -5.83 9.28
CA ALA A 289 9.09 -5.66 9.66
C ALA A 289 9.26 -5.60 11.19
N VAL A 290 8.43 -4.79 11.87
CA VAL A 290 8.42 -4.66 13.33
C VAL A 290 8.12 -6.00 14.02
N HIS A 291 7.12 -6.74 13.52
CA HIS A 291 6.77 -8.04 14.08
C HIS A 291 7.91 -9.05 13.89
N HIS A 292 8.49 -9.08 12.69
CA HIS A 292 9.55 -10.01 12.31
C HIS A 292 10.82 -9.80 13.14
N VAL A 293 11.30 -8.56 13.27
CA VAL A 293 12.51 -8.27 14.07
C VAL A 293 12.31 -8.60 15.55
N ARG A 294 11.12 -8.36 16.11
CA ARG A 294 10.80 -8.72 17.51
C ARG A 294 10.81 -10.23 17.71
N ALA A 295 10.25 -10.98 16.78
CA ALA A 295 10.27 -12.44 16.82
C ALA A 295 11.70 -12.99 16.69
N LYS A 296 12.52 -12.42 15.79
CA LYS A 296 13.89 -12.87 15.52
C LYS A 296 14.86 -12.53 16.64
N LEU A 297 14.79 -11.32 17.21
CA LEU A 297 15.74 -10.85 18.23
C LEU A 297 15.35 -11.24 19.67
N GLY A 298 14.12 -11.70 19.92
CA GLY A 298 13.76 -12.42 21.15
C GLY A 298 13.98 -11.66 22.46
N GLY A 299 14.04 -10.34 22.45
CA GLY A 299 14.30 -9.49 23.63
C GLY A 299 15.65 -8.78 23.66
N ALA A 300 16.53 -9.02 22.67
CA ALA A 300 17.69 -8.16 22.45
C ALA A 300 17.27 -6.72 22.10
N GLN A 301 18.22 -5.79 22.16
CA GLN A 301 17.98 -4.39 21.81
C GLN A 301 17.40 -4.30 20.40
N LEU A 302 16.20 -3.73 20.28
CA LEU A 302 15.53 -3.54 19.01
C LEU A 302 16.18 -2.38 18.24
N PRO A 303 16.23 -2.43 16.91
CA PRO A 303 16.72 -1.31 16.11
C PRO A 303 15.91 -0.02 16.33
N ASP A 304 16.58 1.13 16.29
CA ASP A 304 15.96 2.45 16.53
C ASP A 304 14.86 2.81 15.51
N TRP A 305 14.83 2.17 14.35
CA TRP A 305 13.75 2.34 13.37
C TRP A 305 12.42 1.72 13.82
N VAL A 306 12.43 0.77 14.78
CA VAL A 306 11.20 0.05 15.20
C VAL A 306 10.13 1.00 15.74
N PRO A 307 10.42 1.91 16.70
CA PRO A 307 9.44 2.90 17.16
C PRO A 307 8.97 3.84 16.04
N VAL A 308 9.85 4.20 15.09
CA VAL A 308 9.49 5.06 13.95
C VAL A 308 8.49 4.34 13.04
N PHE A 309 8.74 3.07 12.71
CA PHE A 309 7.86 2.26 11.87
C PHE A 309 6.49 2.09 12.51
N GLU A 310 6.43 1.80 13.81
CA GLU A 310 5.16 1.72 14.53
C GLU A 310 4.40 3.05 14.52
N THR A 311 5.11 4.16 14.73
CA THR A 311 4.50 5.50 14.72
C THR A 311 3.97 5.86 13.34
N VAL A 312 4.72 5.56 12.28
CA VAL A 312 4.29 5.80 10.89
C VAL A 312 3.08 4.92 10.55
N ALA A 313 3.17 3.61 10.78
CA ALA A 313 2.09 2.70 10.43
C ALA A 313 0.78 3.04 11.16
N ARG A 314 0.86 3.39 12.45
CA ARG A 314 -0.30 3.73 13.28
C ARG A 314 -0.65 5.22 13.30
N SER A 315 0.00 6.04 12.47
CA SER A 315 -0.34 7.44 12.35
C SER A 315 -1.82 7.61 11.97
N PRO A 316 -2.53 8.62 12.49
CA PRO A 316 -3.92 8.85 12.11
C PRO A 316 -4.03 9.17 10.61
N LYS A 317 -5.25 9.16 10.09
CA LYS A 317 -5.52 9.69 8.76
C LYS A 317 -5.20 11.20 8.75
N PRO A 318 -4.61 11.75 7.67
CA PRO A 318 -4.49 13.21 7.52
C PRO A 318 -5.84 13.91 7.66
N GLU A 319 -5.84 15.07 8.28
CA GLU A 319 -7.01 15.95 8.28
C GLU A 319 -7.25 16.48 6.86
N LEU A 320 -8.52 16.65 6.49
CA LEU A 320 -8.90 17.06 5.14
C LEU A 320 -8.29 18.41 4.75
N GLU A 321 -8.14 19.33 5.71
CA GLU A 321 -7.57 20.66 5.50
C GLU A 321 -6.08 20.65 5.15
N GLU A 322 -5.31 19.70 5.70
CA GLU A 322 -3.89 19.55 5.33
C GLU A 322 -3.74 19.14 3.87
N MET A 323 -4.70 18.38 3.34
CA MET A 323 -4.66 17.90 1.96
C MET A 323 -5.12 18.96 0.96
N ARG A 324 -6.00 19.88 1.35
CA ARG A 324 -6.46 20.99 0.50
C ARG A 324 -5.34 21.98 0.15
N LYS A 325 -4.28 22.04 0.95
CA LYS A 325 -3.11 22.90 0.73
C LYS A 325 -2.25 22.48 -0.48
N GLU A 326 -2.37 21.25 -1.00
CA GLU A 326 -1.62 20.81 -2.19
C GLU A 326 -2.13 21.40 -3.53
N GLY A 327 -3.05 22.37 -3.47
CA GLY A 327 -3.59 23.09 -4.62
C GLY A 327 -4.85 22.44 -5.20
N PRO A 328 -5.53 23.12 -6.14
CA PRO A 328 -6.72 22.58 -6.78
C PRO A 328 -6.36 21.25 -7.42
N LEU A 329 -7.12 20.22 -7.04
CA LEU A 329 -7.08 18.91 -7.67
C LEU A 329 -7.19 19.15 -9.18
N ARG A 330 -6.12 18.87 -9.95
CA ARG A 330 -6.24 18.74 -11.41
C ARG A 330 -7.00 17.45 -11.67
N ILE A 331 -8.31 17.53 -11.49
CA ILE A 331 -9.29 16.45 -11.69
C ILE A 331 -9.46 16.20 -13.19
N THR A 332 -9.26 17.23 -14.02
CA THR A 332 -9.43 17.16 -15.45
C THR A 332 -8.09 16.92 -16.17
N PRO A 333 -8.04 15.94 -17.09
CA PRO A 333 -6.92 15.77 -18.00
C PRO A 333 -6.81 16.99 -18.92
N GLY A 334 -5.60 17.28 -19.41
CA GLY A 334 -5.44 18.31 -20.43
C GLY A 334 -6.12 17.92 -21.75
N HIS A 335 -6.53 18.88 -22.58
CA HIS A 335 -7.21 18.61 -23.85
C HIS A 335 -6.44 17.61 -24.75
N LYS A 336 -5.11 17.73 -24.82
CA LYS A 336 -4.24 16.80 -25.56
C LYS A 336 -4.30 15.36 -25.00
N GLU A 337 -4.39 15.22 -23.68
CA GLU A 337 -4.51 13.92 -23.00
C GLU A 337 -5.87 13.31 -23.26
N LEU A 338 -6.94 14.09 -23.16
CA LEU A 338 -8.30 13.62 -23.45
C LEU A 338 -8.39 13.05 -24.88
N LYS A 339 -7.89 13.79 -25.86
CA LYS A 339 -7.84 13.34 -27.26
C LYS A 339 -7.00 12.07 -27.45
N GLN A 340 -5.93 11.89 -26.66
CA GLN A 340 -5.13 10.67 -26.70
C GLN A 340 -5.90 9.46 -26.15
N MET A 341 -6.61 9.65 -25.04
CA MET A 341 -7.42 8.60 -24.42
C MET A 341 -8.58 8.18 -25.35
N GLU A 342 -9.26 9.15 -25.97
CA GLU A 342 -10.31 8.91 -26.98
C GLU A 342 -9.78 8.10 -28.17
N ARG A 343 -8.64 8.49 -28.75
CA ARG A 343 -8.00 7.74 -29.86
C ARG A 343 -7.67 6.30 -29.48
N ARG A 344 -7.14 6.08 -28.27
CA ARG A 344 -6.85 4.73 -27.77
C ARG A 344 -8.14 3.92 -27.62
N ARG A 345 -9.17 4.51 -27.03
CA ARG A 345 -10.49 3.89 -26.88
C ARG A 345 -11.07 3.47 -28.23
N GLU A 346 -11.10 4.37 -29.21
CA GLU A 346 -11.57 4.05 -30.57
C GLU A 346 -10.77 2.91 -31.21
N THR A 347 -9.45 2.92 -31.05
CA THR A 347 -8.56 1.88 -31.59
C THR A 347 -8.92 0.52 -31.01
N LEU A 348 -9.05 0.44 -29.69
CA LEU A 348 -9.46 -0.78 -29.02
C LEU A 348 -10.90 -1.18 -29.39
N GLU A 349 -11.84 -0.24 -29.59
CA GLU A 349 -13.22 -0.54 -30.05
C GLU A 349 -13.23 -1.12 -31.48
N ARG A 350 -12.32 -0.67 -32.35
CA ARG A 350 -12.14 -1.27 -33.69
C ARG A 350 -11.57 -2.69 -33.60
N ILE A 351 -10.61 -2.93 -32.68
CA ILE A 351 -10.05 -4.26 -32.45
C ILE A 351 -11.14 -5.21 -31.92
N ALA A 352 -11.91 -4.79 -30.91
CA ALA A 352 -13.00 -5.59 -30.36
C ALA A 352 -14.02 -5.99 -31.43
N ARG A 353 -14.46 -5.04 -32.27
CA ARG A 353 -15.37 -5.32 -33.40
C ARG A 353 -14.80 -6.29 -34.42
N ARG A 354 -13.48 -6.32 -34.63
CA ARG A 354 -12.84 -7.30 -35.52
C ARG A 354 -12.79 -8.70 -34.90
N LEU A 355 -12.65 -8.79 -33.58
CA LEU A 355 -12.65 -10.05 -32.83
C LEU A 355 -14.06 -10.61 -32.59
N GLU A 356 -15.10 -9.80 -32.76
CA GLU A 356 -16.50 -10.23 -32.65
C GLU A 356 -17.08 -10.71 -33.98
N LYS A 357 -16.53 -10.26 -35.11
CA LYS A 357 -16.92 -10.81 -36.41
C LYS A 357 -16.45 -12.26 -36.45
N PRO A 358 -17.36 -13.25 -36.59
CA PRO A 358 -16.94 -14.61 -36.86
C PRO A 358 -16.02 -14.59 -38.07
N SER A 359 -14.95 -15.39 -38.06
CA SER A 359 -14.08 -15.44 -39.24
C SER A 359 -14.95 -15.85 -40.42
N LYS A 360 -14.69 -15.31 -41.62
CA LYS A 360 -15.39 -15.79 -42.83
C LYS A 360 -15.28 -17.31 -42.98
N GLU A 361 -14.19 -17.90 -42.48
CA GLU A 361 -13.98 -19.34 -42.39
C GLU A 361 -14.96 -20.03 -41.42
N GLU A 362 -15.31 -19.42 -40.28
CA GLU A 362 -16.36 -19.91 -39.38
C GLU A 362 -17.76 -19.77 -40.01
N GLU A 363 -18.04 -18.68 -40.72
CA GLU A 363 -19.29 -18.51 -41.47
C GLU A 363 -19.39 -19.47 -42.66
N GLU A 364 -18.28 -19.78 -43.34
CA GLU A 364 -18.21 -20.74 -44.44
C GLU A 364 -18.18 -22.22 -43.96
N MET A 365 -17.70 -22.49 -42.74
CA MET A 365 -17.76 -23.83 -42.12
C MET A 365 -19.07 -24.12 -41.37
N MET A 366 -19.86 -23.11 -41.01
CA MET A 366 -21.17 -23.27 -40.36
C MET A 366 -22.20 -24.09 -41.17
N PRO A 367 -22.33 -23.96 -42.50
CA PRO A 367 -23.23 -24.80 -43.30
C PRO A 367 -22.87 -26.29 -43.22
N TRP A 368 -21.58 -26.63 -43.22
CA TRP A 368 -21.11 -28.01 -43.22
C TRP A 368 -21.27 -28.71 -41.86
N ARG A 369 -21.29 -27.96 -40.74
CA ARG A 369 -21.59 -28.52 -39.41
C ARG A 369 -23.07 -28.79 -39.17
N MET A 370 -23.98 -28.14 -39.89
CA MET A 370 -25.40 -28.48 -39.84
C MET A 370 -25.77 -29.68 -40.73
N VAL A 371 -24.88 -30.13 -41.61
CA VAL A 371 -25.02 -31.36 -42.41
C VAL A 371 -24.15 -32.48 -41.84
N GLN A 372 -24.11 -32.61 -40.51
CA GLN A 372 -23.73 -33.88 -39.90
C GLN A 372 -25.01 -34.64 -39.57
N VAL A 373 -25.33 -35.57 -40.48
CA VAL A 373 -26.10 -36.79 -40.22
C VAL A 373 -25.75 -37.26 -38.82
N GLN A 374 -26.75 -37.37 -37.93
CA GLN A 374 -26.57 -38.02 -36.64
C GLN A 374 -25.91 -39.38 -36.90
N PRO A 375 -24.66 -39.64 -36.47
CA PRO A 375 -24.24 -41.01 -36.33
C PRO A 375 -25.16 -41.57 -35.26
N THR A 376 -25.97 -42.56 -35.63
CA THR A 376 -26.58 -43.48 -34.68
C THR A 376 -25.43 -44.12 -33.91
N LEU A 377 -25.03 -43.48 -32.81
CA LEU A 377 -24.14 -44.07 -31.83
C LEU A 377 -24.89 -45.27 -31.25
N PRO A 378 -24.31 -46.48 -31.30
CA PRO A 378 -24.89 -47.60 -30.59
C PRO A 378 -24.96 -47.27 -29.10
N ASP A 379 -26.05 -47.70 -28.49
CA ASP A 379 -26.34 -47.59 -27.07
C ASP A 379 -25.14 -48.08 -26.24
N CYS A 380 -24.41 -47.15 -25.64
CA CYS A 380 -23.31 -47.43 -24.72
C CYS A 380 -23.75 -47.19 -23.27
N ASP A 381 -24.88 -47.79 -22.88
CA ASP A 381 -25.24 -48.02 -21.49
C ASP A 381 -24.39 -49.18 -20.92
N ALA A 382 -23.08 -48.98 -20.81
CA ALA A 382 -22.21 -49.75 -19.93
C ALA A 382 -20.80 -49.16 -19.89
N MET A 383 -20.30 -48.97 -18.68
CA MET A 383 -18.89 -48.69 -18.33
C MET A 383 -18.51 -47.22 -18.11
N SER A 384 -19.04 -46.65 -17.03
CA SER A 384 -18.30 -45.66 -16.25
C SER A 384 -17.21 -46.37 -15.43
N PRO A 385 -15.92 -46.04 -15.57
CA PRO A 385 -14.87 -46.56 -14.70
C PRO A 385 -15.00 -46.00 -13.26
N PRO A 386 -14.76 -46.80 -12.19
CA PRO A 386 -14.99 -46.39 -10.79
C PRO A 386 -14.07 -45.30 -10.23
N TRP A 387 -13.23 -44.65 -11.04
CA TRP A 387 -12.22 -43.69 -10.57
C TRP A 387 -12.52 -42.22 -10.90
N ALA A 388 -13.62 -41.93 -11.60
CA ALA A 388 -13.96 -40.58 -12.03
C ALA A 388 -14.48 -39.64 -10.90
N ASP A 389 -14.68 -40.15 -9.68
CA ASP A 389 -15.27 -39.40 -8.56
C ASP A 389 -14.28 -38.62 -7.66
N ARG A 390 -13.04 -38.33 -8.10
CA ARG A 390 -12.05 -37.67 -7.22
C ARG A 390 -11.32 -36.46 -7.80
N TYR A 391 -11.98 -35.56 -8.52
CA TYR A 391 -11.48 -34.18 -8.64
C TYR A 391 -12.63 -33.16 -8.69
N THR A 392 -13.31 -32.97 -7.56
CA THR A 392 -14.04 -31.72 -7.31
C THR A 392 -13.03 -30.59 -7.10
N ILE A 393 -12.89 -29.76 -8.12
CA ILE A 393 -12.25 -28.45 -8.08
C ILE A 393 -13.02 -27.61 -7.05
N SER A 394 -12.45 -27.54 -5.85
CA SER A 394 -12.94 -26.73 -4.75
C SER A 394 -12.24 -25.36 -4.76
N GLN A 395 -13.06 -24.31 -4.79
CA GLN A 395 -12.81 -22.96 -4.25
C GLN A 395 -12.10 -21.94 -5.15
N TYR A 396 -12.84 -21.41 -6.13
CA TYR A 396 -12.87 -19.95 -6.32
C TYR A 396 -14.02 -19.38 -5.49
N GLY A 397 -13.67 -18.76 -4.36
CA GLY A 397 -14.62 -17.99 -3.56
C GLY A 397 -14.79 -16.60 -4.15
N MET A 398 -15.94 -16.34 -4.75
CA MET A 398 -16.53 -15.01 -4.81
C MET A 398 -17.61 -14.89 -3.71
N LEU A 399 -17.62 -13.69 -3.12
CA LEU A 399 -18.46 -13.08 -2.07
C LEU A 399 -19.99 -13.30 -2.20
N PRO A 400 -20.83 -13.03 -1.17
CA PRO A 400 -20.71 -12.02 -0.09
C PRO A 400 -20.32 -12.51 1.31
#